data_AF-A0A8T3P8A8-F1
#
_entry.id   AF-A0A8T3P8A8-F1
#
_cell.length_a   1.000
_cell.length_b   1.000
_cell.length_c   1.000
_cell.angle_alpha   90.00
_cell.angle_beta   90.00
_cell.angle_gamma   90.00
#
_symmetry.space_group_name_H-M   'P 1'
#
loop_
_entity.id
_entity.type
_entity.pdbx_description
1 polymer ?
#
loop_
_entity_poly.entity_id
_entity_poly.type
_entity_poly.pdbx_seq_one_letter_code
_entity_poly.pdbx_strand_id
1 'polypeptide(L)'
;MAHALPEYRTLGHVTVSPSHIELFNDIECSAVRGRYHWRLDGDILTFRVVDDPCAFGQRARDLTAVAWRLAGEPRASQLDECYPPNEEAGITGHWPIPSGC
;
A
#
# COMPACT_ATOMS: atom_id res chain seq x y z
N MET A 1 -22.52 6.86 7.70
CA MET A 1 -21.16 7.41 7.61
C MET A 1 -20.24 6.27 7.21
N ALA A 2 -19.70 6.28 6.00
CA ALA A 2 -18.69 5.32 5.60
C ALA A 2 -17.36 5.78 6.22
N HIS A 3 -16.70 4.91 6.97
CA HIS A 3 -15.34 5.19 7.44
C HIS A 3 -14.41 5.09 6.23
N ALA A 4 -13.71 6.19 5.90
CA ALA A 4 -12.63 6.13 4.93
C ALA A 4 -11.62 5.08 5.40
N LEU A 5 -11.25 4.16 4.50
CA LEU A 5 -10.16 3.24 4.79
C LEU A 5 -8.91 4.08 5.06
N PRO A 6 -8.17 3.83 6.15
CA PRO A 6 -6.92 4.53 6.39
C PRO A 6 -5.99 4.31 5.19
N GLU A 7 -5.55 5.38 4.54
CA GLU A 7 -4.45 5.32 3.58
C GLU A 7 -3.17 5.05 4.38
N TYR A 8 -2.80 3.78 4.54
CA TYR A 8 -1.51 3.41 5.08
C TYR A 8 -0.43 3.72 4.05
N ARG A 9 0.17 4.92 4.15
CA ARG A 9 1.38 5.28 3.43
C ARG A 9 2.56 5.14 4.38
N THR A 10 3.24 4.00 4.32
CA THR A 10 4.55 3.84 4.95
C THR A 10 5.63 4.22 3.93
N LEU A 11 6.46 5.20 4.28
CA LEU A 11 7.68 5.52 3.55
C LEU A 11 8.78 4.65 4.15
N GLY A 12 9.28 3.71 3.34
CA GLY A 12 10.36 2.81 3.71
C GLY A 12 11.17 2.47 2.47
N HIS A 13 12.39 1.98 2.70
CA HIS A 13 13.21 1.43 1.65
C HIS A 13 13.07 -0.09 1.63
N VAL A 14 13.10 -0.65 0.44
CA VAL A 14 12.91 -2.07 0.21
C VAL A 14 14.02 -2.63 -0.67
N THR A 15 14.49 -3.83 -0.35
CA THR A 15 15.29 -4.65 -1.25
C THR A 15 14.60 -5.99 -1.43
N VAL A 16 14.41 -6.41 -2.69
CA VAL A 16 13.70 -7.64 -3.03
C VAL A 16 14.70 -8.62 -3.66
N SER A 17 14.65 -9.86 -3.20
CA SER A 17 15.36 -11.01 -3.77
C SER A 17 14.37 -12.15 -4.04
N PRO A 18 14.75 -13.22 -4.77
CA PRO A 18 13.83 -14.30 -5.12
C PRO A 18 13.14 -14.99 -3.94
N SER A 19 13.79 -15.03 -2.77
CA SER A 19 13.30 -15.75 -1.59
C SER A 19 13.08 -14.86 -0.36
N HIS A 20 13.57 -13.62 -0.39
CA HIS A 20 13.49 -12.70 0.74
C HIS A 20 13.21 -11.27 0.31
N ILE A 21 12.53 -10.55 1.17
CA ILE A 21 12.41 -9.10 1.13
C ILE A 21 13.05 -8.51 2.39
N GLU A 22 13.73 -7.39 2.24
CA GLU A 22 14.30 -6.62 3.34
C GLU A 22 13.68 -5.22 3.36
N LEU A 23 13.19 -4.82 4.52
CA LEU A 23 12.57 -3.52 4.77
C LEU A 23 13.41 -2.75 5.78
N PHE A 24 13.72 -1.49 5.48
CA PHE A 24 14.58 -0.64 6.30
C PHE A 24 14.20 0.83 6.14
N ASN A 25 14.70 1.69 7.04
CA ASN A 25 14.29 3.09 7.14
C ASN A 25 12.77 3.26 7.37
N ASP A 26 12.17 2.33 8.10
CA ASP A 26 10.81 2.47 8.61
C ASP A 26 10.78 3.60 9.67
N ILE A 27 9.73 4.40 9.72
CA ILE A 27 9.67 5.54 10.68
C ILE A 27 9.66 5.08 12.14
N GLU A 28 9.04 3.94 12.44
CA GLU A 28 9.02 3.35 13.78
C GLU A 28 10.31 2.59 14.07
N CYS A 29 10.99 2.12 13.02
CA CYS A 29 12.12 1.20 13.10
C CYS A 29 13.28 1.61 12.18
N SER A 30 13.70 2.86 12.30
CA SER A 30 14.61 3.52 11.37
C SER A 30 16.04 2.96 11.38
N ALA A 31 16.48 2.41 12.51
CA ALA A 31 17.83 1.88 12.69
C ALA A 31 17.97 0.38 12.39
N VAL A 32 16.87 -0.32 12.06
CA VAL A 32 16.86 -1.78 11.94
C VAL A 32 16.27 -2.28 10.63
N ARG A 33 16.74 -3.44 10.19
CA ARG A 33 16.23 -4.13 8.99
C ARG A 33 15.31 -5.27 9.40
N GLY A 34 14.19 -5.39 8.72
CA GLY A 34 13.26 -6.51 8.83
C GLY A 34 13.40 -7.37 7.60
N ARG A 35 13.62 -8.67 7.79
CA ARG A 35 13.80 -9.66 6.73
C ARG A 35 12.67 -10.68 6.77
N TYR A 36 12.07 -10.90 5.62
CA TYR A 36 10.91 -11.78 5.46
C TYR A 36 11.08 -12.68 4.26
N HIS A 37 10.62 -13.91 4.36
CA HIS A 37 10.25 -14.66 3.18
C HIS A 37 8.97 -14.07 2.61
N TRP A 38 8.88 -14.04 1.28
CA TRP A 38 7.66 -13.65 0.58
C TRP A 38 7.26 -14.73 -0.40
N ARG A 39 5.96 -14.81 -0.67
CA ARG A 39 5.39 -15.64 -1.73
C ARG A 39 4.25 -14.89 -2.38
N LEU A 40 4.27 -14.86 -3.70
CA LEU A 40 3.20 -14.31 -4.52
C LEU A 40 2.53 -15.46 -5.27
N ASP A 41 1.27 -15.72 -4.96
CA ASP A 41 0.41 -16.68 -5.65
C ASP A 41 -0.74 -15.92 -6.31
N GLY A 42 -0.66 -15.73 -7.64
CA GLY A 42 -1.60 -14.89 -8.36
C GLY A 42 -1.50 -13.42 -7.90
N ASP A 43 -2.60 -12.87 -7.38
CA ASP A 43 -2.69 -11.51 -6.85
C ASP A 43 -2.45 -11.43 -5.33
N ILE A 44 -2.11 -12.55 -4.68
CA ILE A 44 -1.99 -12.64 -3.23
C ILE A 44 -0.52 -12.72 -2.82
N LEU A 45 -0.06 -11.70 -2.11
CA LEU A 45 1.25 -11.61 -1.50
C LEU A 45 1.17 -11.99 -0.01
N THR A 46 2.02 -12.92 0.41
CA THR A 46 2.15 -13.34 1.81
C THR A 46 3.57 -13.16 2.30
N PHE A 47 3.72 -12.86 3.59
CA PHE A 47 5.02 -12.71 4.24
C PHE A 47 5.16 -13.69 5.40
N ARG A 48 6.39 -14.13 5.64
CA ARG A 48 6.78 -14.88 6.83
C ARG A 48 8.05 -14.28 7.40
N VAL A 49 8.04 -13.93 8.69
CA VAL A 49 9.21 -13.35 9.37
C VAL A 49 10.39 -14.32 9.31
N VAL A 50 11.55 -13.80 8.93
CA VAL A 50 12.85 -14.47 9.10
C VAL A 50 13.59 -13.87 10.29
N ASP A 51 13.72 -12.53 10.30
CA ASP A 51 14.28 -11.77 11.41
C ASP A 51 13.74 -10.34 11.35
N ASP A 52 13.21 -9.83 12.46
CA ASP A 52 12.79 -8.42 12.54
C ASP A 52 12.90 -7.91 13.99
N PRO A 53 13.99 -7.19 14.33
CA PRO A 53 14.20 -6.68 15.68
C PRO A 53 13.52 -5.33 15.93
N CYS A 54 12.58 -4.92 15.06
CA CYS A 54 11.76 -3.72 15.25
C CYS A 54 11.09 -3.72 16.63
N ALA A 55 11.15 -2.59 17.33
CA ALA A 55 10.61 -2.46 18.67
C ALA A 55 9.14 -2.88 18.70
N PHE A 56 8.74 -3.61 19.73
CA PHE A 56 7.40 -4.17 19.91
C PHE A 56 6.94 -5.18 18.84
N GLY A 57 7.78 -5.51 17.85
CA GLY A 57 7.48 -6.44 16.76
C GLY A 57 6.33 -5.99 15.86
N GLN A 58 6.01 -4.69 15.87
CA GLN A 58 4.80 -4.15 15.22
C GLN A 58 4.84 -4.38 13.70
N ARG A 59 5.93 -3.99 13.03
CA ARG A 59 6.14 -4.23 11.59
C ARG A 59 5.93 -5.69 11.19
N ALA A 60 6.48 -6.62 11.97
CA ALA A 60 6.33 -8.04 11.72
C ALA A 60 4.89 -8.52 11.88
N ARG A 61 4.18 -8.05 12.93
CA ARG A 61 2.77 -8.35 13.13
C ARG A 61 1.93 -7.84 11.96
N ASP A 62 2.12 -6.58 11.56
CA ASP A 62 1.29 -5.95 10.53
C ASP A 62 1.49 -6.60 9.16
N LEU A 63 2.73 -6.88 8.77
CA LEU A 63 3.04 -7.49 7.48
C LEU A 63 2.58 -8.95 7.38
N THR A 64 2.56 -9.68 8.49
CA THR A 64 2.22 -11.12 8.50
C THR A 64 0.81 -11.43 8.99
N ALA A 65 0.07 -10.44 9.50
CA ALA A 65 -1.31 -10.62 9.97
C ALA A 65 -2.29 -10.98 8.86
N VAL A 66 -2.05 -10.51 7.63
CA VAL A 66 -2.97 -10.69 6.50
C VAL A 66 -2.23 -11.04 5.22
N ALA A 67 -2.95 -11.70 4.31
CA ALA A 67 -2.51 -11.84 2.94
C ALA A 67 -2.84 -10.55 2.18
N TRP A 68 -1.83 -9.94 1.57
CA TRP A 68 -1.94 -8.68 0.85
C TRP A 68 -2.45 -8.98 -0.54
N ARG A 69 -3.60 -8.41 -0.91
CA ARG A 69 -4.03 -8.44 -2.30
C ARG A 69 -3.36 -7.30 -3.02
N LEU A 70 -2.72 -7.59 -4.15
CA LEU A 70 -2.39 -6.57 -5.14
C LEU A 70 -3.67 -5.78 -5.37
N ALA A 71 -3.60 -4.48 -5.14
CA ALA A 71 -4.64 -3.59 -5.61
C ALA A 71 -4.65 -3.76 -7.14
N GLY A 72 -5.60 -4.56 -7.66
CA GLY A 72 -5.96 -4.46 -9.06
C GLY A 72 -6.26 -3.01 -9.38
N GLU A 73 -6.05 -2.61 -10.64
CA GLU A 73 -6.52 -1.34 -11.23
C GLU A 73 -7.62 -0.73 -10.38
N PRO A 74 -7.47 0.52 -9.90
CA PRO A 74 -8.39 1.13 -8.95
C PRO A 74 -9.79 0.74 -9.40
N ARG A 75 -10.52 -0.03 -8.57
CA ARG A 75 -11.95 -0.17 -8.81
C ARG A 75 -12.40 1.26 -8.92
N ALA A 76 -12.82 1.68 -10.12
CA ALA A 76 -13.33 3.00 -10.40
C ALA A 76 -14.24 3.31 -9.23
N SER A 77 -13.70 4.07 -8.30
CA SER A 77 -14.45 4.46 -7.14
C SER A 77 -15.51 5.38 -7.72
N GLN A 78 -16.68 5.47 -7.11
CA GLN A 78 -17.60 6.55 -7.50
C GLN A 78 -16.94 7.95 -7.38
N LEU A 79 -15.76 8.06 -6.76
CA LEU A 79 -14.90 9.25 -6.79
C LEU A 79 -14.14 9.44 -8.11
N ASP A 80 -13.85 8.39 -8.88
CA ASP A 80 -13.20 8.50 -10.20
C ASP A 80 -14.15 9.10 -11.25
N GLU A 81 -15.46 8.87 -11.12
CA GLU A 81 -16.46 9.57 -11.96
C GLU A 81 -16.51 11.07 -11.65
N CYS A 82 -16.28 11.47 -10.40
CA CYS A 82 -16.21 12.89 -10.01
C CYS A 82 -14.82 13.50 -10.09
N TYR A 83 -13.87 12.83 -10.74
CA TYR A 83 -12.51 13.30 -10.88
C TYR A 83 -12.24 13.77 -12.32
N PRO A 84 -11.65 14.97 -12.51
CA PRO A 84 -11.33 15.45 -13.84
C PRO A 84 -10.28 14.55 -14.51
N PRO A 85 -10.37 14.32 -15.83
CA PRO A 85 -9.48 13.40 -16.55
C PRO A 85 -8.02 13.90 -16.64
N ASN A 86 -7.77 15.17 -16.34
CA ASN A 86 -6.44 15.77 -16.27
C ASN A 86 -6.48 17.11 -15.48
N GLU A 87 -5.32 17.69 -15.22
CA GLU A 87 -5.16 18.93 -14.45
C GLU A 87 -5.84 20.13 -15.11
N GLU A 88 -5.73 20.29 -16.43
CA GLU A 88 -6.38 21.36 -17.18
C GLU A 88 -7.90 21.33 -17.00
N ALA A 89 -8.50 20.14 -17.14
CA ALA A 89 -9.93 19.93 -16.95
C ALA A 89 -10.38 20.24 -15.51
N GLY A 90 -9.54 19.95 -14.51
CA GLY A 90 -9.79 20.29 -13.12
C GLY A 90 -9.72 21.79 -12.83
N ILE A 91 -8.79 22.51 -13.46
CA ILE A 91 -8.62 23.96 -13.29
C ILE A 91 -9.71 24.74 -14.05
N THR A 92 -10.02 24.31 -15.27
CA THR A 92 -10.93 25.04 -16.17
C THR A 92 -12.39 24.64 -15.99
N GLY A 93 -12.67 23.45 -15.46
CA GLY A 93 -14.00 22.87 -15.43
C GLY A 93 -14.52 22.44 -16.81
N HIS A 94 -13.65 22.40 -17.83
CA HIS A 94 -14.02 22.04 -19.21
C HIS A 94 -14.03 20.52 -19.42
N TRP A 95 -14.93 19.81 -18.75
CA TRP A 95 -15.15 18.39 -18.98
C TRP A 95 -16.61 18.01 -18.65
N PRO A 96 -17.14 16.90 -19.18
CA PRO A 96 -18.49 16.46 -18.91
C PRO A 96 -18.57 15.86 -17.49
N ILE A 97 -18.75 16.72 -16.49
CA ILE A 97 -18.93 16.33 -15.09
C ILE A 97 -20.17 15.43 -14.98
N PRO A 98 -20.06 14.20 -14.45
CA PRO A 98 -21.21 13.31 -14.27
C PRO A 98 -22.23 13.87 -13.28
N SER A 99 -23.51 13.52 -13.46
CA SER A 99 -24.58 13.95 -12.55
C SER A 99 -24.39 13.34 -11.16
N GLY A 100 -24.31 14.18 -10.13
CA GLY A 100 -24.12 13.73 -8.74
C GLY A 100 -22.69 13.93 -8.22
N CYS A 101 -21.82 14.43 -9.08
CA CYS A 101 -20.67 15.25 -8.75
C CYS A 101 -21.13 16.73 -8.67
#